data_AF-A0A2Z6ZS31-F1
#
_entry.id   AF-A0A2Z6ZS31-F1
#
_cell.length_a   1.000
_cell.length_b   1.000
_cell.length_c   1.000
_cell.angle_alpha   90.00
_cell.angle_beta   90.00
_cell.angle_gamma   90.00
#
_symmetry.space_group_name_H-M   'P 1'
#
loop_
_entity.id
_entity.type
_entity.pdbx_description
1 polymer ?
#
loop_
_entity_poly.entity_id
_entity_poly.type
_entity_poly.pdbx_seq_one_letter_code
_entity_poly.pdbx_strand_id
1 'polypeptide(L)'
;MLDKFEVVLPHPDERAHRPPPGFHTFYMNQIDMGLRFPIPKFITSLCQHIKISPSQLALNSYNFLLALAVLLRYYNIPLIPYVLMQLVQIKRLGPGKFYLSHKGDHTFIKGNPSSHKGWMSRFFYVKRAERKRNPWRCEMSWRDNCTPSYLELPSCPRT
;
A
#
# COMPACT_ATOMS: atom_id res chain seq x y z
N MET A 1 -13.42 -21.02 0.55
CA MET A 1 -14.40 -20.01 0.13
C MET A 1 -13.66 -18.82 -0.45
N LEU A 2 -13.99 -18.40 -1.67
CA LEU A 2 -13.50 -17.16 -2.25
C LEU A 2 -14.07 -15.98 -1.46
N ASP A 3 -13.23 -14.99 -1.16
CA ASP A 3 -13.70 -13.75 -0.56
C ASP A 3 -14.64 -13.02 -1.52
N LYS A 4 -15.86 -12.72 -1.07
CA LYS A 4 -16.82 -11.91 -1.83
C LYS A 4 -16.63 -10.44 -1.51
N PHE A 5 -16.49 -9.61 -2.54
CA PHE A 5 -16.36 -8.16 -2.44
C PHE A 5 -17.50 -7.48 -3.19
N GLU A 6 -18.03 -6.44 -2.57
CA GLU A 6 -18.95 -5.47 -3.16
C GLU A 6 -18.12 -4.31 -3.71
N VAL A 7 -18.40 -3.92 -4.95
CA VAL A 7 -17.70 -2.84 -5.65
C VAL A 7 -18.73 -1.79 -6.05
N VAL A 8 -18.47 -0.52 -5.69
CA VAL A 8 -19.37 0.61 -5.95
C VAL A 8 -18.58 1.72 -6.64
N LEU A 9 -19.18 2.33 -7.66
CA LEU A 9 -18.63 3.51 -8.32
C LEU A 9 -18.99 4.77 -7.52
N PRO A 10 -18.08 5.75 -7.42
CA PRO A 10 -18.34 6.96 -6.66
C PRO A 10 -19.33 7.89 -7.38
N HIS A 11 -20.14 8.61 -6.61
CA HIS A 11 -20.90 9.77 -7.11
C HIS A 11 -19.94 10.94 -7.43
N PRO A 12 -20.26 11.84 -8.39
CA PRO A 12 -19.42 13.00 -8.70
C PRO A 12 -18.97 13.87 -7.50
N ASP A 13 -19.79 13.95 -6.45
CA ASP A 13 -19.51 14.73 -5.25
C ASP A 13 -18.68 13.99 -4.19
N GLU A 14 -18.55 12.67 -4.33
CA GLU A 14 -17.77 11.87 -3.40
C GLU A 14 -16.27 12.05 -3.62
N ARG A 15 -15.49 11.72 -2.59
CA ARG A 15 -14.04 11.92 -2.59
C ARG A 15 -13.34 10.66 -2.11
N ALA A 16 -12.19 10.38 -2.72
CA ALA A 16 -11.37 9.21 -2.41
C ALA A 16 -10.96 9.10 -0.93
N HIS A 17 -10.78 10.22 -0.22
CA HIS A 17 -10.40 10.25 1.19
C HIS A 17 -11.60 10.12 2.15
N ARG A 18 -12.85 10.13 1.63
CA ARG A 18 -14.09 10.00 2.38
C ARG A 18 -14.96 8.87 1.80
N PRO A 19 -14.52 7.60 1.94
CA PRO A 19 -15.34 6.48 1.48
C PRO A 19 -16.61 6.32 2.34
N PRO A 20 -17.70 5.77 1.78
CA PRO A 20 -18.88 5.40 2.55
C PRO A 20 -18.56 4.42 3.70
N PRO A 21 -19.38 4.36 4.76
CA PRO A 21 -19.13 3.48 5.90
C PRO A 21 -18.91 2.01 5.51
N GLY A 22 -17.77 1.47 5.92
CA GLY A 22 -17.36 0.09 5.64
C GLY A 22 -16.77 -0.15 4.24
N PHE A 23 -16.72 0.88 3.39
CA PHE A 23 -16.03 0.83 2.11
C PHE A 23 -14.60 1.38 2.24
N HIS A 24 -13.76 0.94 1.32
CA HIS A 24 -12.38 1.39 1.18
C HIS A 24 -12.11 1.80 -0.26
N THR A 25 -11.36 2.88 -0.41
CA THR A 25 -11.06 3.43 -1.74
C THR A 25 -9.91 2.69 -2.40
N PHE A 26 -10.03 2.42 -3.69
CA PHE A 26 -8.94 1.95 -4.54
C PHE A 26 -8.98 2.68 -5.88
N TYR A 27 -7.86 2.68 -6.59
CA TYR A 27 -7.75 3.33 -7.89
C TYR A 27 -7.67 2.30 -9.01
N MET A 28 -8.33 2.55 -10.13
CA MET A 28 -8.28 1.66 -11.30
C MET A 28 -6.84 1.38 -11.72
N ASN A 29 -6.00 2.41 -11.72
CA ASN A 29 -4.61 2.27 -12.12
C ASN A 29 -3.81 1.35 -11.18
N GLN A 30 -4.22 1.15 -9.92
CA GLN A 30 -3.56 0.18 -9.04
C GLN A 30 -3.84 -1.26 -9.52
N ILE A 31 -5.05 -1.51 -10.03
CA ILE A 31 -5.47 -2.80 -10.59
C ILE A 31 -4.77 -3.07 -11.92
N ASP A 32 -4.63 -2.05 -12.77
CA ASP A 32 -3.86 -2.11 -14.01
C ASP A 32 -2.39 -2.48 -13.74
N MET A 33 -1.86 -2.03 -12.60
CA MET A 33 -0.51 -2.33 -12.10
C MET A 33 -0.41 -3.67 -11.35
N GLY A 34 -1.46 -4.51 -11.41
CA GLY A 34 -1.43 -5.86 -10.87
C GLY A 34 -1.85 -5.98 -9.40
N LEU A 35 -2.37 -4.92 -8.77
CA LEU A 35 -3.08 -5.08 -7.49
C LEU A 35 -4.27 -6.03 -7.70
N ARG A 36 -4.39 -7.00 -6.80
CA ARG A 36 -5.49 -7.96 -6.77
C ARG A 36 -6.09 -7.97 -5.37
N PHE A 37 -7.36 -8.39 -5.29
CA PHE A 37 -8.06 -8.62 -4.03
C PHE A 37 -8.14 -10.14 -3.79
N PRO A 38 -7.86 -10.62 -2.57
CA PRO A 38 -7.37 -9.86 -1.43
C PRO A 38 -6.00 -9.18 -1.62
N ILE A 39 -5.82 -7.96 -1.09
CA ILE A 39 -4.54 -7.23 -1.14
C ILE A 39 -3.45 -8.16 -0.60
N PRO A 40 -2.33 -8.33 -1.33
CA PRO A 40 -1.21 -9.14 -0.86
C PRO A 40 -0.80 -8.75 0.57
N LYS A 41 -0.73 -9.74 1.46
CA LYS A 41 -0.50 -9.51 2.91
C LYS A 41 0.72 -8.66 3.20
N PHE A 42 1.78 -8.78 2.42
CA PHE A 42 3.00 -8.01 2.64
C PHE A 42 2.78 -6.49 2.44
N ILE A 43 1.91 -6.11 1.49
CA ILE A 43 1.54 -4.69 1.27
C ILE A 43 0.72 -4.20 2.45
N THR A 44 -0.26 -4.99 2.91
CA THR A 44 -1.08 -4.59 4.06
C THR A 44 -0.25 -4.53 5.35
N SER A 45 0.68 -5.47 5.56
CA SER A 45 1.63 -5.45 6.69
C SER A 45 2.54 -4.22 6.66
N LEU A 46 3.04 -3.83 5.48
CA LEU A 46 3.79 -2.58 5.34
C LEU A 46 2.90 -1.40 5.74
N CYS A 47 1.74 -1.23 5.08
CA CYS A 47 0.81 -0.14 5.34
C CYS A 47 0.40 -0.06 6.83
N GLN A 48 0.22 -1.20 7.48
CA GLN A 48 -0.04 -1.30 8.92
C GLN A 48 1.13 -0.82 9.77
N HIS A 49 2.37 -1.14 9.37
CA HIS A 49 3.59 -0.70 10.05
C HIS A 49 3.78 0.82 9.91
N ILE A 50 3.52 1.37 8.73
CA ILE A 50 3.74 2.78 8.42
C ILE A 50 2.50 3.66 8.68
N LYS A 51 1.40 3.02 9.12
CA LYS A 51 0.12 3.62 9.49
C LYS A 51 -0.51 4.47 8.39
N ILE A 52 -0.42 4.06 7.13
CA ILE A 52 -1.15 4.71 6.03
C ILE A 52 -2.08 3.72 5.33
N SER A 53 -3.10 4.23 4.66
CA SER A 53 -3.96 3.38 3.84
C SER A 53 -3.25 2.95 2.56
N PRO A 54 -3.44 1.69 2.09
CA PRO A 54 -2.93 1.24 0.80
C PRO A 54 -3.29 2.19 -0.36
N SER A 55 -4.45 2.84 -0.32
CA SER A 55 -4.86 3.79 -1.37
C SER A 55 -3.95 5.02 -1.47
N GLN A 56 -3.23 5.35 -0.40
CA GLN A 56 -2.35 6.53 -0.34
C GLN A 56 -0.96 6.26 -0.94
N LEU A 57 -0.61 5.00 -1.22
CA LEU A 57 0.62 4.63 -1.90
C LEU A 57 0.51 4.92 -3.40
N ALA A 58 1.51 5.63 -3.93
CA ALA A 58 1.65 5.90 -5.35
C ALA A 58 1.87 4.60 -6.15
N LEU A 59 1.43 4.59 -7.42
CA LEU A 59 1.56 3.44 -8.32
C LEU A 59 2.98 2.89 -8.42
N ASN A 60 3.98 3.76 -8.50
CA ASN A 60 5.38 3.34 -8.58
C ASN A 60 5.81 2.53 -7.34
N SER A 61 5.23 2.84 -6.18
CA SER A 61 5.45 2.07 -4.96
C SER A 61 4.84 0.68 -5.05
N TYR A 62 3.63 0.56 -5.61
CA TYR A 62 2.99 -0.75 -5.85
C TYR A 62 3.82 -1.62 -6.79
N ASN A 63 4.24 -1.07 -7.93
CA ASN A 63 5.08 -1.78 -8.88
C ASN A 63 6.39 -2.24 -8.24
N PHE A 64 7.07 -1.35 -7.52
CA PHE A 64 8.29 -1.68 -6.79
C PHE A 64 8.06 -2.80 -5.78
N LEU A 65 7.00 -2.71 -4.98
CA LEU A 65 6.64 -3.71 -3.97
C LEU A 65 6.36 -5.08 -4.57
N LEU A 66 5.61 -5.13 -5.68
CA LEU A 66 5.29 -6.37 -6.38
C LEU A 66 6.56 -6.99 -7.01
N ALA A 67 7.38 -6.18 -7.69
CA ALA A 67 8.64 -6.64 -8.27
C ALA A 67 9.61 -7.15 -7.19
N LEU A 68 9.72 -6.44 -6.06
CA LEU A 68 10.52 -6.86 -4.92
C LEU A 68 10.01 -8.18 -4.33
N ALA A 69 8.69 -8.34 -4.22
CA ALA A 69 8.11 -9.58 -3.72
C ALA A 69 8.43 -10.78 -4.61
N VAL A 70 8.40 -10.61 -5.93
CA VAL A 70 8.81 -11.66 -6.88
C VAL A 70 10.31 -11.97 -6.72
N LEU A 71 11.15 -10.94 -6.65
CA LEU A 71 12.60 -11.09 -6.52
C LEU A 71 12.99 -11.81 -5.22
N LEU A 72 12.47 -11.37 -4.08
CA LEU A 72 12.78 -11.98 -2.79
C LEU A 72 12.28 -13.42 -2.72
N ARG A 73 11.11 -13.70 -3.32
CA ARG A 73 10.60 -15.07 -3.42
C ARG A 73 11.49 -15.96 -4.28
N TYR A 74 12.03 -15.45 -5.38
CA TYR A 74 12.97 -16.18 -6.23
C TYR A 74 14.23 -16.60 -5.45
N TYR A 75 14.74 -15.72 -4.58
CA TYR A 75 15.92 -16.00 -3.73
C TYR A 75 15.59 -16.61 -2.37
N ASN A 76 14.33 -17.00 -2.10
CA ASN A 76 13.87 -17.52 -0.81
C ASN A 76 14.14 -16.60 0.39
N ILE A 77 14.18 -15.28 0.18
CA ILE A 77 14.34 -14.29 1.24
C ILE A 77 12.95 -13.88 1.76
N PRO A 78 12.72 -13.88 3.09
CA PRO A 78 11.43 -13.48 3.64
C PRO A 78 11.18 -11.98 3.44
N LEU A 79 10.05 -11.65 2.81
CA LEU A 79 9.59 -10.26 2.69
C LEU A 79 8.86 -9.83 3.97
N ILE A 80 9.62 -9.22 4.88
CA ILE A 80 9.10 -8.63 6.13
C ILE A 80 9.27 -7.10 6.10
N PRO A 81 8.42 -6.33 6.81
CA PRO A 81 8.51 -4.87 6.85
C PRO A 81 9.90 -4.35 7.21
N TYR A 82 10.63 -5.03 8.09
CA TYR A 82 11.99 -4.67 8.47
C TYR A 82 12.96 -4.62 7.28
N VAL A 83 13.04 -5.70 6.50
CA VAL A 83 13.90 -5.77 5.30
C VAL A 83 13.55 -4.65 4.33
N LEU A 84 12.25 -4.42 4.11
CA LEU A 84 11.79 -3.36 3.25
C LEU A 84 12.23 -1.97 3.76
N MET A 85 12.09 -1.69 5.05
CA MET A 85 12.50 -0.42 5.65
C MET A 85 14.02 -0.18 5.63
N GLN A 86 14.84 -1.22 5.46
CA GLN A 86 16.29 -1.05 5.20
C GLN A 86 16.54 -0.60 3.75
N LEU A 87 15.72 -1.05 2.80
CA LEU A 87 15.90 -0.77 1.37
C LEU A 87 15.25 0.54 0.93
N VAL A 88 14.15 0.93 1.57
CA VAL A 88 13.36 2.11 1.16
C VAL A 88 13.13 3.09 2.30
N GLN A 89 12.83 4.31 1.90
CA GLN A 89 12.33 5.40 2.73
C GLN A 89 10.98 5.87 2.16
N ILE A 90 10.08 6.28 3.04
CA ILE A 90 8.76 6.77 2.66
C ILE A 90 8.86 8.27 2.50
N LYS A 91 8.46 8.77 1.33
CA LYS A 91 8.44 10.19 1.03
C LYS A 91 7.01 10.63 0.78
N ARG A 92 6.69 11.84 1.25
CA ARG A 92 5.40 12.48 1.00
C ARG A 92 5.48 13.24 -0.32
N LEU A 93 4.54 12.95 -1.22
CA LEU A 93 4.41 13.66 -2.51
C LEU A 93 3.43 14.84 -2.40
N GLY A 94 2.48 14.77 -1.47
CA GLY A 94 1.47 15.79 -1.24
C GLY A 94 0.49 15.37 -0.14
N PRO A 95 -0.58 16.13 0.10
CA PRO A 95 -1.62 15.75 1.06
C PRO A 95 -2.19 14.36 0.76
N GLY A 96 -2.03 13.43 1.70
CA GLY A 96 -2.50 12.06 1.58
C GLY A 96 -1.84 11.20 0.49
N LYS A 97 -0.70 11.63 -0.09
CA LYS A 97 0.02 10.89 -1.14
C LYS A 97 1.43 10.55 -0.69
N PHE A 98 1.75 9.27 -0.67
CA PHE A 98 3.07 8.76 -0.27
C PHE A 98 3.68 7.90 -1.38
N TYR A 99 5.00 7.87 -1.43
CA TYR A 99 5.72 6.94 -2.30
C TYR A 99 6.94 6.37 -1.60
N LEU A 100 7.35 5.19 -2.05
CA LEU A 100 8.59 4.55 -1.63
C LEU A 100 9.73 5.03 -2.52
N SER A 101 10.78 5.54 -1.89
CA SER A 101 12.03 5.92 -2.53
C SER A 101 13.13 4.97 -2.03
N HIS A 102 14.09 4.66 -2.88
CA HIS A 102 15.25 3.87 -2.46
C HIS A 102 16.07 4.64 -1.41
N LYS A 103 16.69 3.90 -0.49
CA LYS A 103 17.75 4.39 0.41
C LYS A 103 19.10 4.11 -0.25
N GLY A 104 20.00 5.10 -0.25
CA GLY A 104 21.32 4.97 -0.87
C GLY A 104 21.23 4.50 -2.33
N ASP A 105 22.19 3.67 -2.74
CA ASP A 105 22.30 3.16 -4.10
C ASP A 105 21.52 1.85 -4.35
N HIS A 106 20.51 1.53 -3.52
CA HIS A 106 19.67 0.34 -3.66
C HIS A 106 18.66 0.42 -4.83
N THR A 107 19.08 0.93 -5.99
CA THR A 107 18.26 1.10 -7.20
C THR A 107 18.30 -0.12 -8.12
N PHE A 108 18.17 -1.33 -7.55
CA PHE A 108 18.28 -2.58 -8.32
C PHE A 108 17.02 -2.94 -9.12
N ILE A 109 15.86 -2.38 -8.75
CA ILE A 109 14.62 -2.48 -9.55
C ILE A 109 14.48 -1.20 -10.37
N LYS A 110 14.78 -1.29 -11.67
CA LYS A 110 14.76 -0.18 -12.64
C LYS A 110 13.67 -0.39 -13.70
N GLY A 111 13.46 0.63 -14.54
CA GLY A 111 12.53 0.57 -15.67
C GLY A 111 11.12 1.10 -15.39
N ASN A 112 10.82 1.49 -14.15
CA ASN A 112 9.53 2.14 -13.85
C ASN A 112 9.48 3.57 -14.41
N PRO A 113 8.33 3.99 -14.97
CA PRO A 113 8.10 5.39 -15.29
C PRO A 113 8.26 6.27 -14.04
N SER A 114 8.92 7.43 -14.18
CA SER A 114 9.19 8.34 -13.05
C SER A 114 7.93 9.00 -12.49
N SER A 115 6.85 9.09 -13.27
CA SER A 115 5.58 9.68 -12.85
C SER A 115 4.39 9.13 -13.63
N HIS A 116 3.26 8.98 -12.94
CA HIS A 116 1.97 8.67 -13.53
C HIS A 116 1.01 9.83 -13.26
N LYS A 117 0.94 10.81 -14.17
CA LYS A 117 0.03 11.95 -14.01
C LYS A 117 -1.43 11.47 -13.97
N GLY A 118 -2.23 12.11 -13.13
CA GLY A 118 -3.66 11.82 -13.04
C GLY A 118 -4.01 10.46 -12.44
N TRP A 119 -3.08 9.72 -11.82
CA TRP A 119 -3.37 8.36 -11.35
C TRP A 119 -4.49 8.22 -10.32
N MET A 120 -4.81 9.31 -9.62
CA MET A 120 -5.91 9.38 -8.65
C MET A 120 -7.25 9.81 -9.26
N SER A 121 -7.37 9.93 -10.59
CA SER A 121 -8.60 10.44 -11.23
C SER A 121 -9.75 9.43 -11.22
N ARG A 122 -9.43 8.13 -11.27
CA ARG A 122 -10.42 7.04 -11.36
C ARG A 122 -10.33 6.15 -10.13
N PHE A 123 -11.25 6.35 -9.20
CA PHE A 123 -11.35 5.55 -7.98
C PHE A 123 -12.70 4.84 -7.89
N PHE A 124 -12.73 3.80 -7.06
CA PHE A 124 -13.91 3.02 -6.73
C PHE A 124 -13.85 2.58 -5.28
N TYR A 125 -14.99 2.16 -4.76
CA TYR A 125 -15.15 1.71 -3.39
C TYR A 125 -15.29 0.20 -3.34
N VAL A 126 -14.56 -0.43 -2.43
CA VAL A 126 -14.60 -1.87 -2.20
C VAL A 126 -14.97 -2.14 -0.75
N LYS A 127 -15.93 -3.04 -0.54
CA LYS A 127 -16.32 -3.56 0.76
C LYS A 127 -16.36 -5.07 0.71
N ARG A 128 -16.06 -5.76 1.82
CA ARG A 128 -16.23 -7.21 1.89
C ARG A 128 -17.69 -7.53 2.20
N ALA A 129 -18.29 -8.47 1.48
CA ALA A 129 -19.71 -8.80 1.59
C ALA A 129 -20.07 -9.46 2.95
N GLU A 130 -19.13 -10.13 3.61
CA GLU A 130 -19.34 -10.76 4.92
C GLU A 130 -18.97 -9.83 6.10
N ARG A 131 -19.74 -9.89 7.21
CA ARG A 131 -19.51 -9.17 8.48
C ARG A 131 -18.29 -9.67 9.28
N LYS A 132 -17.20 -10.05 8.62
CA LYS A 132 -15.93 -10.40 9.29
C LYS A 132 -15.08 -9.16 9.52
N ARG A 133 -14.17 -9.22 10.51
CA ARG A 133 -13.15 -8.20 10.76
C ARG A 133 -12.46 -7.78 9.45
N ASN A 134 -11.96 -6.53 9.40
CA ASN A 134 -11.22 -5.97 8.28
C ASN A 134 -10.25 -7.02 7.67
N PRO A 135 -10.47 -7.47 6.42
CA PRO A 135 -9.67 -8.53 5.81
C PRO A 135 -8.20 -8.14 5.67
N TRP A 136 -7.91 -6.85 5.57
CA TRP A 136 -6.58 -6.31 5.32
C TRP A 136 -5.73 -6.24 6.59
N ARG A 137 -6.36 -6.21 7.77
CA ARG A 137 -5.71 -5.98 9.08
C ARG A 137 -4.80 -4.74 9.12
N CYS A 138 -4.90 -3.84 8.14
CA CYS A 138 -4.19 -2.58 8.09
C CYS A 138 -5.14 -1.41 8.23
N GLU A 139 -4.59 -0.24 8.57
CA GLU A 139 -5.32 1.01 8.55
C GLU A 139 -5.83 1.27 7.13
N MET A 140 -7.11 1.60 6.99
CA MET A 140 -7.73 1.88 5.70
C MET A 140 -8.19 3.34 5.58
N SER A 141 -8.23 4.07 6.70
CA SER A 141 -8.45 5.52 6.70
C SER A 141 -7.21 6.26 6.21
N TRP A 142 -7.45 7.38 5.53
CA TRP A 142 -6.36 8.23 5.10
C TRP A 142 -5.70 8.91 6.30
N ARG A 143 -4.38 9.08 6.23
CA ARG A 143 -3.60 9.86 7.19
C ARG A 143 -2.82 10.95 6.46
N ASP A 144 -2.65 12.09 7.12
CA ASP A 144 -1.83 13.18 6.57
C ASP A 144 -0.33 12.92 6.72
N ASN A 145 0.05 12.14 7.73
CA ASN A 145 1.42 11.82 8.05
C ASN A 145 1.62 10.31 8.18
N CYS A 146 2.81 9.85 7.79
CA CYS A 146 3.27 8.50 7.99
C CYS A 146 3.96 8.42 9.37
N THR A 147 3.50 7.52 10.23
CA THR A 147 4.10 7.27 11.55
C THR A 147 4.52 5.81 11.64
N PRO A 148 5.77 5.48 11.27
CA PRO A 148 6.27 4.13 11.42
C PRO A 148 6.16 3.71 12.89
N SER A 149 5.54 2.56 13.15
CA SER A 149 5.48 1.99 14.48
C SER A 149 6.86 1.43 14.85
N TYR A 150 7.70 2.28 15.44
CA TYR A 150 8.99 1.87 16.03
C TYR A 150 8.81 1.11 17.37
N LEU A 151 7.58 1.07 17.91
CA LEU A 151 7.27 0.61 19.26
C LEU A 151 6.94 -0.90 19.40
N GLU A 152 7.13 -1.73 18.37
CA GLU A 152 6.87 -3.19 18.47
C GLU A 152 8.12 -4.05 18.19
N LEU A 153 9.33 -3.53 18.44
CA LEU A 153 10.54 -4.37 18.38
C LEU A 153 11.38 -4.21 19.65
N PRO A 154 11.84 -5.32 20.25
CA PRO A 154 12.85 -5.26 21.31
C PRO A 154 14.09 -4.60 20.71
N SER A 155 14.56 -3.56 21.37
CA SER A 155 15.83 -2.92 21.10
C SER A 155 16.90 -4.00 20.97
N CYS A 156 17.51 -4.14 19.80
CA CYS A 156 18.75 -4.92 19.71
C CYS A 156 19.77 -4.25 20.65
N PRO A 157 20.41 -4.97 21.57
CA PRO A 157 21.38 -4.35 22.47
C PRO A 157 22.53 -3.79 21.63
N ARG A 158 22.83 -2.51 21.83
CA ARG A 158 24.00 -1.89 21.24
C ARG A 158 25.22 -2.53 21.90
N THR A 159 25.99 -3.29 21.14
CA THR A 159 27.37 -3.64 21.47
C THR A 159 28.28 -2.43 21.34
#